data_AF-A0A818VJY2-F1
#
_entry.id   AF-A0A818VJY2-F1
#
_cell.length_a   1.000
_cell.length_b   1.000
_cell.length_c   1.000
_cell.angle_alpha   90.00
_cell.angle_beta   90.00
_cell.angle_gamma   90.00
#
_symmetry.space_group_name_H-M   'P 1'
#
loop_
_entity.id
_entity.type
_entity.pdbx_description
1 polymer ?
#
loop_
_entity_poly.entity_id
_entity_poly.type
_entity_poly.pdbx_seq_one_letter_code
_entity_poly.pdbx_strand_id
1 'polypeptide(L)'
;MIRNDPDEEYKFIFEEATELAGYTGTIIKMPRSIAKQQYRNNIPATNEYEYYKLSLFIPLLDYFLVSLKDRFGMHVKHAASISCIIPKFIHNKTFDDVLPAIQLYQSLLPGSITNIKSEFLQWKNKWTGIYNESNTTTNSLNNNASVSSKKRKLITIPDTAIDAFNECNEAFYPNIKALLCIFSTLPVTTASVERSFSVLKLIKSYLRSTISESRLNGLALMYIYRDMPIDVETIITEFSKTKHRINFCI
;
A
#
# COMPACT_ATOMS: atom_id res chain seq x y z
N MET A 1 -18.27 -9.52 7.87
CA MET A 1 -18.74 -10.81 7.31
C MET A 1 -18.30 -11.96 8.22
N ILE A 2 -17.00 -12.24 8.40
CA ILE A 2 -16.52 -13.40 9.22
C ILE A 2 -16.78 -13.26 10.74
N ARG A 3 -16.83 -12.04 11.29
CA ARG A 3 -17.04 -11.85 12.75
C ARG A 3 -18.49 -12.08 13.20
N ASN A 4 -19.44 -12.20 12.27
CA ASN A 4 -20.84 -12.40 12.63
C ASN A 4 -21.15 -13.87 12.94
N ASP A 5 -20.36 -14.81 12.40
CA ASP A 5 -20.42 -16.23 12.74
C ASP A 5 -19.06 -16.93 12.54
N PRO A 6 -18.05 -16.60 13.37
CA PRO A 6 -16.69 -17.12 13.21
C PRO A 6 -16.57 -18.62 13.53
N ASP A 7 -17.62 -19.23 14.10
CA ASP A 7 -17.59 -20.57 14.65
C ASP A 7 -17.86 -21.62 13.58
N GLU A 8 -18.83 -21.38 12.69
CA GLU A 8 -19.10 -22.24 11.52
C GLU A 8 -17.94 -22.21 10.52
N GLU A 9 -17.38 -21.02 10.24
CA GLU A 9 -16.26 -20.87 9.30
C GLU A 9 -14.98 -21.50 9.86
N TYR A 10 -14.73 -21.35 11.17
CA TYR A 10 -13.61 -22.03 11.82
C TYR A 10 -13.77 -23.55 11.80
N LYS A 11 -14.99 -24.05 12.01
CA LYS A 11 -15.28 -25.48 11.98
C LYS A 11 -14.89 -26.10 10.64
N PHE A 12 -15.33 -25.50 9.55
CA PHE A 12 -14.99 -25.96 8.20
C PHE A 12 -13.47 -25.97 7.96
N ILE A 13 -12.77 -24.88 8.31
CA ILE A 13 -11.31 -24.77 8.14
C ILE A 13 -10.57 -25.83 8.97
N PHE A 14 -11.05 -26.12 10.19
CA PHE A 14 -10.42 -27.11 11.05
C PHE A 14 -10.66 -28.54 10.55
N GLU A 15 -11.84 -28.84 10.02
CA GLU A 15 -12.16 -30.13 9.39
C GLU A 15 -11.26 -30.37 8.17
N GLU A 16 -11.14 -29.39 7.26
CA GLU A 16 -10.25 -29.46 6.09
C GLU A 16 -8.78 -29.63 6.51
N ALA A 17 -8.31 -28.89 7.51
CA ALA A 17 -6.96 -29.05 8.03
C ALA A 17 -6.71 -30.45 8.62
N THR A 18 -7.72 -31.05 9.25
CA THR A 18 -7.65 -32.39 9.82
C THR A 18 -7.59 -33.46 8.73
N GLU A 19 -8.34 -33.27 7.64
CA GLU A 19 -8.31 -34.15 6.47
C GLU A 19 -6.92 -34.11 5.78
N LEU A 20 -6.36 -32.91 5.57
CA LEU A 20 -5.01 -32.70 5.03
C LEU A 20 -3.92 -33.32 5.92
N ALA A 21 -4.05 -33.20 7.24
CA ALA A 21 -3.16 -33.86 8.18
C ALA A 21 -3.25 -35.38 8.06
N GLY A 22 -4.46 -35.93 7.85
CA GLY A 22 -4.70 -37.33 7.56
C GLY A 22 -3.95 -37.84 6.34
N TYR A 23 -3.96 -37.10 5.22
CA TYR A 23 -3.22 -37.47 4.01
C TYR A 23 -1.69 -37.51 4.21
N THR A 24 -1.16 -36.69 5.11
CA THR A 24 0.28 -36.62 5.42
C THR A 24 0.69 -37.53 6.57
N GLY A 25 -0.25 -38.27 7.17
CA GLY A 25 -0.02 -39.10 8.36
C GLY A 25 0.32 -38.29 9.61
N THR A 26 0.06 -36.98 9.60
CA THR A 26 0.30 -36.10 10.74
C THR A 26 -0.95 -36.03 11.62
N ILE A 27 -0.77 -36.04 12.94
CA ILE A 27 -1.88 -35.93 13.89
C ILE A 27 -1.86 -34.51 14.45
N ILE A 28 -2.96 -33.78 14.28
CA ILE A 28 -3.14 -32.48 14.93
C ILE A 28 -3.24 -32.75 16.43
N LYS A 29 -2.25 -32.29 17.19
CA LYS A 29 -2.22 -32.39 18.65
C LYS A 29 -1.97 -31.03 19.26
N MET A 30 -2.48 -30.85 20.47
CA MET A 30 -2.22 -29.64 21.24
C MET A 30 -0.72 -29.59 21.58
N PRO A 31 -0.05 -28.43 21.42
CA PRO A 31 1.31 -28.24 21.89
C PRO A 31 1.39 -28.43 23.41
N ARG A 32 2.52 -28.95 23.91
CA ARG A 32 2.75 -29.12 25.35
C ARG A 32 2.54 -27.79 26.10
N SER A 33 1.57 -27.76 27.02
CA SER A 33 1.38 -26.68 27.98
C SER A 33 2.28 -26.93 29.21
N ILE A 34 2.91 -25.87 29.72
CA ILE A 34 3.77 -25.94 30.91
C ILE A 34 3.24 -24.88 31.88
N ALA A 35 3.16 -25.22 33.18
CA ALA A 35 2.53 -24.39 34.21
C ALA A 35 3.13 -22.96 34.34
N LYS A 36 4.39 -22.76 33.94
CA LYS A 36 5.02 -21.43 33.84
C LYS A 36 5.61 -21.26 32.45
N GLN A 37 5.14 -20.25 31.72
CA GLN A 37 5.76 -19.76 30.50
C GLN A 37 5.98 -18.26 30.62
N GLN A 38 7.24 -17.81 30.49
CA GLN A 38 7.59 -16.38 30.56
C GLN A 38 7.31 -15.64 29.24
N TYR A 39 7.28 -16.37 28.11
CA TYR A 39 7.24 -15.79 26.76
C TYR A 39 6.11 -16.37 25.89
N ARG A 40 5.12 -17.06 26.47
CA ARG A 40 3.97 -17.63 25.74
C ARG A 40 2.71 -17.45 26.57
N ASN A 41 1.60 -17.12 25.93
CA ASN A 41 0.29 -17.20 26.57
C ASN A 41 -0.05 -18.67 26.83
N ASN A 42 -0.39 -18.98 28.07
CA ASN A 42 -0.96 -20.27 28.42
C ASN A 42 -2.46 -20.19 28.14
N ILE A 43 -2.85 -20.46 26.88
CA ILE A 43 -4.26 -20.45 26.49
C ILE A 43 -4.95 -21.64 27.17
N PRO A 44 -5.94 -21.42 28.05
CA PRO A 44 -6.74 -22.49 28.60
C PRO A 44 -7.61 -23.05 27.47
N ALA A 45 -7.34 -24.29 27.05
CA ALA A 45 -8.12 -24.99 26.05
C ALA A 45 -8.26 -26.45 26.46
N THR A 46 -9.44 -27.03 26.20
CA THR A 46 -9.80 -28.38 26.63
C THR A 46 -9.44 -29.43 25.58
N ASN A 47 -9.45 -29.03 24.30
CA ASN A 47 -9.16 -29.89 23.17
C ASN A 47 -8.39 -29.12 22.08
N GLU A 48 -7.89 -29.84 21.09
CA GLU A 48 -7.13 -29.30 19.96
C GLU A 48 -7.93 -28.23 19.21
N TYR A 49 -9.22 -28.49 18.98
CA TYR A 49 -10.13 -27.60 18.27
C TYR A 49 -10.17 -26.22 18.94
N GLU A 50 -10.41 -26.17 20.25
CA GLU A 50 -10.47 -24.95 21.04
C GLU A 50 -9.11 -24.24 21.12
N TYR A 51 -8.03 -25.02 21.26
CA TYR A 51 -6.68 -24.47 21.32
C TYR A 51 -6.31 -23.71 20.06
N TYR A 52 -6.50 -24.31 18.88
CA TYR A 52 -6.16 -23.67 17.61
C TYR A 52 -7.11 -22.52 17.27
N LYS A 53 -8.36 -22.55 17.76
CA LYS A 53 -9.31 -21.44 17.63
C LYS A 53 -8.77 -20.19 18.32
N LEU A 54 -8.39 -20.33 19.59
CA LEU A 54 -7.95 -19.24 20.46
C LEU A 54 -6.52 -18.78 20.18
N SER A 55 -5.62 -19.71 19.85
CA SER A 55 -4.19 -19.42 19.68
C SER A 55 -3.81 -18.98 18.27
N LEU A 56 -4.59 -19.37 17.25
CA LEU A 56 -4.26 -19.14 15.86
C LEU A 56 -5.38 -18.41 15.12
N PHE A 57 -6.59 -18.99 15.08
CA PHE A 57 -7.65 -18.48 14.21
C PHE A 57 -8.12 -17.07 14.60
N ILE A 58 -8.50 -16.86 15.87
CA ILE A 58 -8.97 -15.55 16.34
C ILE A 58 -7.87 -14.48 16.20
N PRO A 59 -6.63 -14.69 16.69
CA PRO A 59 -5.55 -13.72 16.51
C PRO A 59 -5.26 -13.40 15.04
N LEU A 60 -5.31 -14.40 14.16
CA LEU A 60 -5.11 -14.22 12.72
C LEU A 60 -6.24 -13.40 12.10
N LEU A 61 -7.49 -13.70 12.46
CA LEU A 61 -8.66 -12.99 11.97
C LEU A 61 -8.65 -11.52 12.41
N ASP A 62 -8.39 -11.27 13.70
CA ASP A 62 -8.28 -9.90 14.23
C ASP A 62 -7.12 -9.16 13.56
N TYR A 63 -5.97 -9.82 13.36
CA TYR A 63 -4.85 -9.23 12.62
C TYR A 63 -5.24 -8.86 11.18
N PHE A 64 -5.91 -9.75 10.44
CA PHE A 64 -6.38 -9.45 9.09
C PHE A 64 -7.37 -8.29 9.07
N LEU A 65 -8.33 -8.27 10.00
CA LEU A 65 -9.30 -7.19 10.10
C LEU A 65 -8.64 -5.84 10.40
N VAL A 66 -7.70 -5.81 11.35
CA VAL A 66 -6.94 -4.59 11.67
C VAL A 66 -6.10 -4.16 10.46
N SER A 67 -5.42 -5.10 9.80
CA SER A 67 -4.60 -4.81 8.62
C SER A 67 -5.44 -4.26 7.47
N LEU A 68 -6.63 -4.82 7.21
CA LEU A 68 -7.56 -4.32 6.20
C LEU A 68 -8.12 -2.94 6.57
N LYS A 69 -8.43 -2.71 7.85
CA LYS A 69 -8.91 -1.40 8.33
C LYS A 69 -7.84 -0.32 8.19
N ASP A 70 -6.59 -0.64 8.54
CA ASP A 70 -5.47 0.28 8.40
C ASP A 70 -5.20 0.58 6.92
N ARG A 71 -5.15 -0.48 6.10
CA ARG A 71 -4.92 -0.38 4.65
C ARG A 71 -6.01 0.39 3.90
N PHE A 72 -7.29 0.19 4.22
CA PHE A 72 -8.40 0.91 3.60
C PHE A 72 -8.93 2.04 4.49
N GLY A 73 -8.06 2.55 5.35
CA GLY A 73 -8.35 3.63 6.29
C GLY A 73 -8.69 4.94 5.59
N MET A 74 -9.00 5.96 6.40
CA MET A 74 -9.37 7.28 5.89
C MET A 74 -8.27 7.85 4.99
N HIS A 75 -7.00 7.78 5.38
CA HIS A 75 -5.88 8.29 4.59
C HIS A 75 -5.85 7.78 3.15
N VAL A 76 -6.05 6.48 2.93
CA VAL A 76 -6.06 5.89 1.58
C VAL A 76 -7.26 6.35 0.78
N LYS A 77 -8.43 6.52 1.41
CA LYS A 77 -9.61 7.10 0.74
C LYS A 77 -9.39 8.56 0.33
N HIS A 78 -8.76 9.36 1.19
CA HIS A 78 -8.43 10.75 0.89
C HIS A 78 -7.38 10.79 -0.24
N ALA A 79 -6.30 10.01 -0.15
CA ALA A 79 -5.31 9.87 -1.23
C ALA A 79 -5.94 9.42 -2.57
N ALA A 80 -6.86 8.45 -2.54
CA ALA A 80 -7.56 7.97 -3.72
C ALA A 80 -8.42 9.07 -4.35
N SER A 81 -8.91 10.05 -3.59
CA SER A 81 -9.65 11.19 -4.15
C SER A 81 -8.80 12.06 -5.10
N ILE A 82 -7.47 12.03 -4.98
CA ILE A 82 -6.55 12.70 -5.93
C ILE A 82 -6.69 12.11 -7.35
N SER A 83 -7.14 10.85 -7.49
CA SER A 83 -7.43 10.27 -8.81
C SER A 83 -8.48 11.07 -9.61
N CYS A 84 -9.31 11.89 -8.94
CA CYS A 84 -10.27 12.78 -9.60
C CYS A 84 -9.59 13.88 -10.46
N ILE A 85 -8.30 14.14 -10.24
CA ILE A 85 -7.50 15.12 -10.99
C ILE A 85 -7.04 14.57 -12.35
N ILE A 86 -7.05 13.24 -12.52
CA ILE A 86 -6.66 12.59 -13.77
C ILE A 86 -7.63 13.05 -14.88
N PRO A 87 -7.13 13.55 -16.02
CA PRO A 87 -7.95 14.10 -17.10
C PRO A 87 -9.10 13.21 -17.56
N LYS A 88 -8.92 11.89 -17.57
CA LYS A 88 -10.00 10.93 -17.87
C LYS A 88 -11.18 11.00 -16.90
N PHE A 89 -10.96 11.28 -15.62
CA PHE A 89 -11.99 11.25 -14.58
C PHE A 89 -12.53 12.63 -14.18
N ILE A 90 -11.83 13.71 -14.55
CA ILE A 90 -12.12 15.07 -14.05
C ILE A 90 -13.47 15.66 -14.50
N HIS A 91 -14.01 15.20 -15.62
CA HIS A 91 -15.22 15.77 -16.25
C HIS A 91 -16.44 15.76 -15.31
N ASN A 92 -16.67 14.63 -14.62
CA ASN A 92 -17.80 14.44 -13.72
C ASN A 92 -17.51 14.77 -12.25
N LYS A 93 -16.35 15.36 -11.95
CA LYS A 93 -15.90 15.61 -10.58
C LYS A 93 -15.98 17.08 -10.22
N THR A 94 -16.29 17.37 -8.96
CA THR A 94 -16.29 18.72 -8.40
C THR A 94 -15.07 18.92 -7.51
N PHE A 95 -14.85 20.17 -7.08
CA PHE A 95 -13.77 20.46 -6.14
C PHE A 95 -13.99 19.77 -4.79
N ASP A 96 -15.24 19.57 -4.38
CA ASP A 96 -15.60 18.92 -3.12
C ASP A 96 -15.15 17.46 -3.08
N ASP A 97 -15.07 16.80 -4.24
CA ASP A 97 -14.56 15.43 -4.34
C ASP A 97 -13.08 15.33 -3.95
N VAL A 98 -12.29 16.39 -4.18
CA VAL A 98 -10.83 16.43 -3.95
C VAL A 98 -10.47 17.17 -2.66
N LEU A 99 -11.42 17.89 -2.08
CA LEU A 99 -11.23 18.68 -0.87
C LEU A 99 -10.62 17.89 0.29
N PRO A 100 -11.03 16.63 0.57
CA PRO A 100 -10.44 15.85 1.65
C PRO A 100 -8.95 15.58 1.43
N ALA A 101 -8.52 15.29 0.20
CA ALA A 101 -7.09 15.15 -0.11
C ALA A 101 -6.32 16.46 0.09
N ILE A 102 -6.89 17.57 -0.38
CA ILE A 102 -6.24 18.88 -0.33
C ILE A 102 -6.03 19.29 1.12
N GLN A 103 -7.03 19.10 1.98
CA GLN A 103 -6.90 19.36 3.42
C GLN A 103 -5.82 18.48 4.08
N LEU A 104 -5.73 17.22 3.67
CA LEU A 104 -4.76 16.28 4.22
C LEU A 104 -3.32 16.61 3.83
N TYR A 105 -3.10 17.03 2.58
CA TYR A 105 -1.77 17.35 2.04
C TYR A 105 -1.48 18.85 2.00
N GLN A 106 -2.27 19.69 2.69
CA GLN A 106 -2.17 21.14 2.62
C GLN A 106 -0.77 21.68 2.96
N SER A 107 -0.04 21.02 3.86
CA SER A 107 1.33 21.39 4.24
C SER A 107 2.37 21.14 3.14
N LEU A 108 2.07 20.27 2.18
CA LEU A 108 2.93 19.92 1.05
C LEU A 108 2.59 20.71 -0.22
N LEU A 109 1.49 21.48 -0.19
CA LEU A 109 1.00 22.23 -1.35
C LEU A 109 1.49 23.68 -1.29
N PRO A 110 1.93 24.26 -2.42
CA PRO A 110 2.48 25.61 -2.45
C PRO A 110 1.42 26.72 -2.29
N GLY A 111 0.14 26.45 -2.60
CA GLY A 111 -0.94 27.43 -2.61
C GLY A 111 -1.96 27.27 -1.48
N SER A 112 -2.72 28.33 -1.24
CA SER A 112 -3.90 28.28 -0.36
C SER A 112 -5.05 27.51 -1.04
N ILE A 113 -6.04 27.07 -0.25
CA ILE A 113 -7.16 26.29 -0.77
C ILE A 113 -7.96 27.00 -1.88
N THR A 114 -7.97 28.33 -1.88
CA THR A 114 -8.62 29.14 -2.92
C THR A 114 -7.82 29.14 -4.23
N ASN A 115 -6.48 29.18 -4.15
CA ASN A 115 -5.60 29.03 -5.32
C ASN A 115 -5.73 27.62 -5.91
N ILE A 116 -5.79 26.60 -5.06
CA ILE A 116 -5.94 25.21 -5.50
C ILE A 116 -7.30 25.03 -6.20
N LYS A 117 -8.37 25.66 -5.68
CA LYS A 117 -9.70 25.63 -6.30
C LYS A 117 -9.71 26.28 -7.68
N SER A 118 -9.07 27.44 -7.83
CA SER A 118 -9.00 28.12 -9.14
C SER A 118 -8.15 27.35 -10.14
N GLU A 119 -7.02 26.76 -9.72
CA GLU A 119 -6.21 25.88 -10.57
C GLU A 119 -6.96 24.61 -10.98
N PHE A 120 -7.67 23.97 -10.05
CA PHE A 120 -8.49 22.80 -10.34
C PHE A 120 -9.57 23.10 -11.38
N LEU A 121 -10.26 24.24 -11.25
CA LEU A 121 -11.29 24.62 -12.21
C LEU A 121 -10.70 24.91 -13.60
N GLN A 122 -9.55 25.59 -13.67
CA GLN A 122 -8.84 25.81 -14.94
C GLN A 122 -8.36 24.51 -15.58
N TRP A 123 -7.82 23.59 -14.78
CA TRP A 123 -7.41 22.27 -15.22
C TRP A 123 -8.58 21.46 -15.76
N LYS A 124 -9.72 21.45 -15.04
CA LYS A 124 -10.97 20.84 -15.50
C LYS A 124 -11.43 21.44 -16.83
N ASN A 125 -11.51 22.76 -16.92
CA ASN A 125 -11.96 23.46 -18.12
C ASN A 125 -11.09 23.13 -19.35
N LYS A 126 -9.76 23.10 -19.17
CA LYS A 126 -8.80 22.70 -20.21
C LYS A 126 -9.13 21.33 -20.78
N TRP A 127 -9.28 20.32 -19.92
CA TRP A 127 -9.52 18.94 -20.37
C TRP A 127 -10.94 18.71 -20.86
N THR A 128 -11.94 19.42 -20.34
CA THR A 128 -13.31 19.38 -20.89
C THR A 128 -13.37 19.98 -22.30
N GLY A 129 -12.60 21.04 -22.58
CA GLY A 129 -12.51 21.62 -23.93
C GLY A 129 -11.93 20.61 -24.92
N ILE A 130 -10.82 19.97 -24.56
CA ILE A 130 -10.15 18.94 -25.38
C ILE A 130 -11.06 17.72 -25.61
N TYR A 131 -11.80 17.28 -24.59
CA TYR A 131 -12.76 16.17 -24.71
C TYR A 131 -13.85 16.50 -25.74
N ASN A 132 -14.42 17.71 -25.69
CA ASN A 132 -15.45 18.15 -26.64
C ASN A 132 -14.91 18.29 -28.08
N GLU A 133 -13.68 18.76 -28.24
CA GLU A 133 -12.98 18.83 -29.55
C GLU A 133 -12.69 17.45 -30.14
N SER A 134 -12.33 16.46 -29.30
CA SER A 134 -12.14 15.08 -29.75
C SER A 134 -13.45 14.44 -30.25
N ASN A 135 -14.57 14.63 -29.55
CA ASN A 135 -15.87 14.07 -29.92
C ASN A 135 -16.49 14.71 -31.17
N THR A 136 -16.21 15.99 -31.42
CA THR A 136 -16.66 16.70 -32.63
C THR A 136 -15.85 16.28 -33.85
N THR A 137 -14.55 16.06 -33.69
CA THR A 137 -13.67 15.60 -34.78
C THR A 137 -13.99 14.16 -35.20
N THR A 138 -14.34 13.26 -34.26
CA THR A 138 -14.77 11.89 -34.58
C THR A 138 -16.11 11.84 -35.32
N ASN A 139 -17.04 12.74 -35.01
CA ASN A 139 -18.31 12.84 -35.74
C ASN A 139 -18.16 13.43 -37.15
N SER A 140 -17.12 14.24 -37.40
CA SER A 140 -16.83 14.82 -38.72
C SER A 140 -16.03 13.88 -39.64
N LEU A 141 -15.26 12.93 -39.10
CA LEU A 141 -14.43 11.99 -39.89
C LEU A 141 -15.22 10.82 -40.49
N ASN A 142 -16.49 10.64 -40.12
CA ASN A 142 -17.36 9.66 -40.76
C ASN A 142 -17.93 10.11 -42.11
N ASN A 143 -17.70 11.37 -42.51
CA ASN A 143 -18.04 11.86 -43.83
C ASN A 143 -16.80 12.50 -44.45
N ASN A 144 -16.22 11.77 -45.41
CA ASN A 144 -15.36 12.25 -46.49
C ASN A 144 -13.85 12.16 -46.21
N ALA A 145 -13.26 11.07 -46.68
CA ALA A 145 -11.84 10.97 -46.93
C ALA A 145 -11.42 11.96 -48.03
N SER A 146 -10.51 12.87 -47.71
CA SER A 146 -9.26 13.13 -48.46
C SER A 146 -8.64 14.48 -48.08
N VAL A 147 -7.31 14.52 -48.23
CA VAL A 147 -6.43 15.69 -48.38
C VAL A 147 -5.62 16.15 -47.14
N SER A 148 -4.31 15.93 -47.29
CA SER A 148 -3.12 16.63 -46.78
C SER A 148 -2.86 16.75 -45.27
N SER A 149 -2.01 15.85 -44.79
CA SER A 149 -0.69 16.16 -44.20
C SER A 149 -0.54 17.39 -43.30
N LYS A 150 -1.11 17.33 -42.09
CA LYS A 150 -0.40 17.79 -40.89
C LYS A 150 -0.79 16.84 -39.77
N LYS A 151 0.14 15.97 -39.37
CA LYS A 151 -0.01 15.03 -38.26
C LYS A 151 -0.14 15.86 -36.98
N ARG A 152 -1.32 16.44 -36.73
CA ARG A 152 -1.70 17.02 -35.44
C ARG A 152 -1.55 15.87 -34.45
N LYS A 153 -0.64 16.04 -33.47
CA LYS A 153 -0.44 15.10 -32.36
C LYS A 153 -1.84 14.68 -31.89
N LEU A 154 -2.18 13.40 -32.01
CA LEU A 154 -3.45 12.90 -31.52
C LEU A 154 -3.41 13.17 -30.01
N ILE A 155 -4.15 14.16 -29.53
CA ILE A 155 -4.14 14.52 -28.11
C ILE A 155 -4.91 13.41 -27.39
N THR A 156 -4.17 12.39 -26.97
CA THR A 156 -4.69 11.29 -26.16
C THR A 156 -4.91 11.82 -24.76
N ILE A 157 -6.15 11.78 -24.27
CA ILE A 157 -6.50 12.22 -22.92
C ILE A 157 -5.78 11.30 -21.91
N PRO A 158 -4.96 11.84 -20.99
CA PRO A 158 -4.26 11.02 -20.02
C PRO A 158 -5.22 10.22 -19.14
N ASP A 159 -5.00 8.92 -19.12
CA ASP A 159 -5.73 7.92 -18.35
C ASP A 159 -4.95 7.45 -17.11
N THR A 160 -3.64 7.71 -17.08
CA THR A 160 -2.77 7.44 -15.93
C THR A 160 -2.30 8.73 -15.25
N ALA A 161 -2.05 8.69 -13.95
CA ALA A 161 -1.50 9.82 -13.20
C ALA A 161 -0.11 10.26 -13.69
N ILE A 162 0.70 9.32 -14.19
CA ILE A 162 2.05 9.58 -14.73
C ILE A 162 1.95 10.38 -16.03
N ASP A 163 1.03 10.00 -16.93
CA ASP A 163 0.80 10.73 -18.18
C ASP A 163 0.22 12.13 -17.90
N ALA A 164 -0.68 12.23 -16.94
CA ALA A 164 -1.21 13.50 -16.48
C ALA A 164 -0.11 14.40 -15.87
N PHE A 165 0.85 13.81 -15.14
CA PHE A 165 1.98 14.52 -14.57
C PHE A 165 2.92 15.06 -15.66
N ASN A 166 3.19 14.28 -16.70
CA ASN A 166 4.06 14.69 -17.82
C ASN A 166 3.43 15.80 -18.68
N GLU A 167 2.11 15.78 -18.87
CA GLU A 167 1.37 16.82 -19.62
C GLU A 167 1.02 18.06 -18.76
N CYS A 168 1.31 18.02 -17.45
CA CYS A 168 1.08 19.13 -16.53
C CYS A 168 2.28 20.10 -16.53
N ASN A 169 2.04 21.35 -16.95
CA ASN A 169 3.06 22.40 -16.89
C ASN A 169 3.06 23.05 -15.49
N GLU A 170 4.21 22.96 -14.83
CA GLU A 170 4.44 23.48 -13.47
C GLU A 170 4.24 24.99 -13.34
N ALA A 171 4.53 25.75 -14.41
CA ALA A 171 4.37 27.20 -14.39
C ALA A 171 2.90 27.65 -14.33
N PHE A 172 1.98 26.82 -14.81
CA PHE A 172 0.54 27.13 -14.84
C PHE A 172 -0.25 26.41 -13.76
N TYR A 173 0.18 25.20 -13.37
CA TYR A 173 -0.56 24.35 -12.43
C TYR A 173 0.36 23.74 -11.36
N PRO A 174 1.04 24.55 -10.54
CA PRO A 174 1.98 24.06 -9.53
C PRO A 174 1.31 23.17 -8.47
N ASN A 175 0.07 23.49 -8.05
CA ASN A 175 -0.63 22.68 -7.04
C ASN A 175 -1.12 21.35 -7.60
N ILE A 176 -1.61 21.34 -8.84
CA ILE A 176 -2.06 20.13 -9.52
C ILE A 176 -0.88 19.18 -9.77
N LYS A 177 0.27 19.72 -10.19
CA LYS A 177 1.49 18.92 -10.38
C LYS A 177 1.98 18.31 -9.05
N ALA A 178 1.94 19.08 -7.96
CA ALA A 178 2.26 18.57 -6.62
C ALA A 178 1.31 17.45 -6.19
N LEU A 179 -0.01 17.60 -6.40
CA LEU A 179 -1.00 16.56 -6.10
C LEU A 179 -0.76 15.28 -6.93
N LEU A 180 -0.46 15.40 -8.23
CA LEU A 180 -0.13 14.26 -9.08
C LEU A 180 1.18 13.58 -8.66
N CYS A 181 2.17 14.36 -8.19
CA CYS A 181 3.42 13.83 -7.64
C CYS A 181 3.16 13.03 -6.35
N ILE A 182 2.36 13.59 -5.43
CA ILE A 182 1.93 12.91 -4.22
C ILE A 182 1.21 11.60 -4.57
N PHE A 183 0.24 11.64 -5.49
CA PHE A 183 -0.47 10.43 -5.90
C PHE A 183 0.43 9.37 -6.55
N SER A 184 1.44 9.80 -7.30
CA SER A 184 2.40 8.88 -7.96
C SER A 184 3.41 8.26 -6.99
N THR A 185 3.67 8.92 -5.85
CA THR A 185 4.59 8.42 -4.81
C THR A 185 3.88 7.66 -3.69
N LEU A 186 2.56 7.83 -3.55
CA LEU A 186 1.76 7.08 -2.62
C LEU A 186 1.63 5.62 -3.08
N PRO A 187 1.93 4.63 -2.23
CA PRO A 187 1.66 3.24 -2.53
C PRO A 187 0.15 3.01 -2.47
N VAL A 188 -0.57 3.28 -3.56
CA VAL A 188 -2.01 2.99 -3.69
C VAL A 188 -2.26 1.47 -3.61
N THR A 189 -1.25 0.66 -3.90
CA THR A 189 -1.26 -0.81 -3.78
C THR A 189 -0.13 -1.32 -2.87
N THR A 190 -0.29 -1.24 -1.55
CA THR A 190 0.66 -1.77 -0.55
C THR A 190 0.78 -3.31 -0.51
N ALA A 191 0.11 -4.03 -1.42
CA ALA A 191 0.00 -5.49 -1.40
C ALA A 191 1.35 -6.24 -1.33
N SER A 192 2.38 -5.78 -2.07
CA SER A 192 3.69 -6.46 -2.09
C SER A 192 4.52 -6.20 -0.83
N VAL A 193 4.47 -4.98 -0.30
CA VAL A 193 5.22 -4.62 0.92
C VAL A 193 4.59 -5.31 2.14
N GLU A 194 3.26 -5.30 2.23
CA GLU A 194 2.51 -6.00 3.28
C GLU A 194 2.66 -7.52 3.22
N ARG A 195 2.68 -8.12 2.02
CA ARG A 195 2.97 -9.56 1.86
C ARG A 195 4.34 -9.90 2.43
N SER A 196 5.33 -9.07 2.17
CA SER A 196 6.70 -9.28 2.66
C SER A 196 6.77 -9.17 4.18
N PHE A 197 6.15 -8.14 4.78
CA PHE A 197 6.09 -7.99 6.24
C PHE A 197 5.23 -9.06 6.93
N SER A 198 4.13 -9.48 6.31
CA SER A 198 3.24 -10.52 6.84
C SER A 198 3.92 -11.89 6.85
N VAL A 199 4.60 -12.25 5.77
CA VAL A 199 5.42 -13.48 5.70
C VAL A 199 6.54 -13.42 6.72
N LEU A 200 7.20 -12.28 6.88
CA LEU A 200 8.24 -12.09 7.88
C LEU A 200 7.73 -12.26 9.33
N LYS A 201 6.54 -11.70 9.62
CA LYS A 201 5.89 -11.83 10.93
C LYS A 201 5.43 -13.26 11.20
N LEU A 202 4.93 -13.96 10.17
CA LEU A 202 4.59 -15.38 10.23
C LEU A 202 5.86 -16.22 10.47
N ILE A 203 6.93 -15.99 9.72
CA ILE A 203 8.23 -16.67 9.88
C ILE A 203 8.77 -16.46 11.30
N LYS A 204 8.83 -15.22 11.79
CA LYS A 204 9.28 -14.91 13.16
C LYS A 204 8.43 -15.60 14.22
N SER A 205 7.11 -15.58 14.06
CA SER A 205 6.17 -16.11 15.06
C SER A 205 6.10 -17.63 15.03
N TYR A 206 6.10 -18.23 13.84
CA TYR A 206 5.95 -19.66 13.61
C TYR A 206 7.27 -20.42 13.81
N LEU A 207 8.37 -19.96 13.22
CA LEU A 207 9.71 -20.54 13.44
C LEU A 207 10.34 -20.08 14.76
N ARG A 208 9.67 -19.18 15.50
CA ARG A 208 10.06 -18.70 16.82
C ARG A 208 11.53 -18.25 16.88
N SER A 209 12.01 -17.64 15.78
CA SER A 209 13.38 -17.15 15.70
C SER A 209 13.56 -16.06 16.75
N THR A 210 14.51 -16.20 17.66
CA THR A 210 14.89 -15.19 18.65
C THR A 210 15.61 -13.98 18.04
N ILE A 211 15.45 -13.76 16.73
CA ILE A 211 16.04 -12.63 16.01
C ILE A 211 15.47 -11.33 16.60
N SER A 212 16.31 -10.59 17.32
CA SER A 212 15.91 -9.30 17.90
C SER A 212 15.44 -8.35 16.80
N GLU A 213 14.60 -7.37 17.14
CA GLU A 213 14.18 -6.35 16.18
C GLU A 213 15.38 -5.60 15.60
N SER A 214 16.41 -5.33 16.42
CA SER A 214 17.67 -4.73 16.00
C SER A 214 18.40 -5.57 14.93
N ARG A 215 18.48 -6.88 15.13
CA ARG A 215 19.10 -7.84 14.20
C ARG A 215 18.37 -7.89 12.88
N LEU A 216 17.03 -7.99 12.93
CA LEU A 216 16.20 -8.01 11.73
C LEU A 216 16.33 -6.71 10.92
N ASN A 217 16.24 -5.56 11.59
CA ASN A 217 16.33 -4.27 10.94
C ASN A 217 17.72 -4.09 10.28
N GLY A 218 18.79 -4.53 10.94
CA GLY A 218 20.15 -4.54 10.37
C GLY A 218 20.26 -5.41 9.11
N LEU A 219 19.74 -6.63 9.14
CA LEU A 219 19.70 -7.54 7.99
C LEU A 219 18.86 -6.98 6.82
N ALA A 220 17.71 -6.39 7.11
CA ALA A 220 16.87 -5.74 6.10
C ALA A 220 17.58 -4.54 5.47
N LEU A 221 18.29 -3.73 6.27
CA LEU A 221 19.07 -2.59 5.81
C LEU A 221 20.21 -3.05 4.89
N MET A 222 20.95 -4.10 5.27
CA MET A 222 21.99 -4.70 4.42
C MET A 222 21.44 -5.24 3.10
N TYR A 223 20.23 -5.79 3.10
CA TYR A 223 19.60 -6.27 1.88
C TYR A 223 19.20 -5.12 0.94
N ILE A 224 18.57 -4.07 1.48
CA ILE A 224 18.11 -2.89 0.70
C ILE A 224 19.30 -2.12 0.14
N TYR A 225 20.38 -1.96 0.91
CA TYR A 225 21.57 -1.20 0.54
C TYR A 225 22.73 -2.09 0.05
N ARG A 226 22.43 -3.26 -0.54
CA ARG A 226 23.45 -4.18 -1.05
C ARG A 226 24.41 -3.52 -2.07
N ASP A 227 23.86 -2.63 -2.89
CA ASP A 227 24.59 -2.00 -3.99
C ASP A 227 25.28 -0.69 -3.56
N MET A 228 25.16 -0.29 -2.29
CA MET A 228 25.88 0.86 -1.75
C MET A 228 27.32 0.44 -1.44
N PRO A 229 28.34 1.09 -2.03
CA PRO A 229 29.72 0.80 -1.70
C PRO A 229 29.99 1.15 -0.24
N ILE A 230 30.43 0.16 0.53
CA ILE A 230 30.76 0.33 1.94
C ILE A 230 32.22 0.74 2.05
N ASP A 231 32.49 1.92 2.60
CA ASP A 231 33.85 2.35 2.89
C ASP A 231 34.40 1.66 4.15
N VAL A 232 35.34 0.75 3.93
CA VAL A 232 35.92 -0.10 4.97
C VAL A 232 36.77 0.72 5.95
N GLU A 233 37.42 1.79 5.50
CA GLU A 233 38.26 2.64 6.35
C GLU A 233 37.43 3.43 7.36
N THR A 234 36.29 3.97 6.93
CA THR A 234 35.34 4.63 7.83
C THR A 234 34.81 3.65 8.89
N ILE A 235 34.50 2.41 8.52
CA ILE A 235 34.06 1.38 9.49
C ILE A 235 35.15 1.08 10.51
N ILE A 236 36.39 0.85 10.07
CA ILE A 236 37.52 0.55 10.97
C ILE A 236 37.75 1.71 11.94
N THR A 237 37.68 2.94 11.44
CA THR A 237 37.89 4.15 12.24
C THR A 237 36.78 4.32 13.27
N GLU A 238 35.52 4.10 12.88
CA GLU A 238 34.38 4.15 13.80
C GLU A 238 34.46 3.05 14.87
N PHE A 239 34.89 1.85 14.48
CA PHE A 239 35.09 0.71 15.36
C PHE A 239 36.23 0.95 16.37
N SER A 240 37.30 1.63 15.94
CA SER A 240 38.42 2.00 16.84
C SER A 240 38.03 3.03 17.91
N LYS A 241 37.04 3.88 17.64
CA LYS A 241 36.53 4.88 18.60
C LYS A 241 35.68 4.25 19.69
N THR A 242 35.10 3.06 19.46
CA THR A 242 34.19 2.43 20.41
C THR A 242 34.96 1.60 21.45
N LYS A 243 34.90 2.01 22.72
CA LYS A 243 35.59 1.34 23.84
C LYS A 243 34.88 0.02 24.18
N HIS A 244 35.38 -1.09 23.62
CA HIS A 244 35.08 -2.51 23.87
C HIS A 244 33.68 -2.95 24.34
N ARG A 245 33.14 -3.91 23.57
CA ARG A 245 31.86 -4.66 23.69
C ARG A 245 30.67 -3.98 23.02
N ILE A 246 30.73 -3.94 21.69
CA ILE A 246 29.52 -3.79 20.88
C ILE A 246 28.82 -5.16 20.91
N ASN A 247 27.62 -5.23 21.45
CA ASN A 247 26.75 -6.39 21.25
C ASN A 247 26.35 -6.40 19.78
N PHE A 248 27.06 -7.20 19.00
CA PHE A 248 26.69 -7.49 17.63
C PHE A 248 25.31 -8.13 17.64
N CYS A 249 24.29 -7.37 17.26
CA CYS A 249 22.99 -7.92 16.89
C CYS A 249 23.11 -8.50 15.48
N ILE A 250 24.00 -9.50 15.29
CA ILE A 250 24.09 -10.29 14.04
C ILE A 250 23.03 -11.32 14.06
#